data_AF-A0A1H7MCU4-F1
#
_entry.id   AF-A0A1H7MCU4-F1
#
_cell.length_a   1.000
_cell.length_b   1.000
_cell.length_c   1.000
_cell.angle_alpha   90.00
_cell.angle_beta   90.00
_cell.angle_gamma   90.00
#
_symmetry.space_group_name_H-M   'P 1'
#
loop_
_entity.id
_entity.type
_entity.pdbx_description
1 polymer ?
#
loop_
_entity_poly.entity_id
_entity_poly.type
_entity_poly.pdbx_seq_one_letter_code
_entity_poly.pdbx_strand_id
1 'polypeptide(L)'
;MYHRLPDRIRAHALICFLALVLYRVLRMRLKASDNPLSPTRALEIARKIQFHQVLLHRRETASGLTKLKPEQRDLFEAIGLPAPAASRL
;
A
#
# COMPACT_ATOMS: atom_id res chain seq x y z
N MET A 1 33.15 -21.76 -7.05
CA MET A 1 33.27 -20.40 -6.45
C MET A 1 31.88 -19.89 -6.04
N TYR A 2 31.46 -20.09 -4.80
CA TYR A 2 30.12 -19.78 -4.28
C TYR A 2 30.01 -18.34 -3.74
N HIS A 3 30.23 -17.33 -4.57
CA HIS A 3 30.35 -15.94 -4.10
C HIS A 3 29.08 -15.09 -4.26
N ARG A 4 27.97 -15.65 -4.75
CA ARG A 4 26.70 -14.92 -4.93
C ARG A 4 25.66 -15.15 -3.81
N LEU A 5 26.03 -15.74 -2.68
CA LEU A 5 25.09 -16.08 -1.61
C LEU A 5 24.96 -15.02 -0.48
N PRO A 6 26.05 -14.45 0.07
CA PRO A 6 25.93 -13.62 1.28
C PRO A 6 25.19 -12.29 1.03
N ASP A 7 25.36 -11.66 -0.14
CA ASP A 7 24.61 -10.45 -0.48
C ASP A 7 23.10 -10.73 -0.66
N ARG A 8 22.74 -11.87 -1.27
CA ARG A 8 21.33 -12.25 -1.45
C ARG A 8 20.65 -12.57 -0.13
N ILE A 9 21.34 -13.22 0.80
CA ILE A 9 20.84 -13.48 2.16
C ILE A 9 20.62 -12.15 2.90
N ARG A 10 21.59 -11.23 2.83
CA ARG A 10 21.46 -9.88 3.44
C ARG A 10 20.30 -9.10 2.84
N ALA A 11 20.16 -9.10 1.51
CA ALA A 11 19.06 -8.41 0.82
C ALA A 11 17.69 -9.00 1.20
N HIS A 12 17.56 -10.33 1.23
CA HIS A 12 16.32 -10.99 1.64
C HIS A 12 15.96 -10.67 3.10
N ALA A 13 16.93 -10.78 4.01
CA ALA A 13 16.73 -10.45 5.42
C ALA A 13 16.28 -8.99 5.61
N LEU A 14 16.87 -8.05 4.86
CA LEU A 14 16.45 -6.65 4.87
C LEU A 14 15.01 -6.48 4.37
N ILE A 15 14.64 -7.09 3.25
CA ILE A 15 13.29 -7.01 2.70
C ILE A 15 12.27 -7.62 3.68
N CYS A 16 12.57 -8.77 4.26
CA CYS A 16 11.74 -9.40 5.29
C CYS A 16 11.58 -8.53 6.53
N PHE A 17 12.67 -7.89 6.98
CA PHE A 17 12.63 -6.99 8.12
C PHE A 17 11.77 -5.75 7.83
N LEU A 18 11.95 -5.12 6.66
CA LEU A 18 11.11 -3.99 6.24
C LEU A 18 9.64 -4.38 6.16
N ALA A 19 9.33 -5.53 5.56
CA ALA A 19 7.97 -6.06 5.50
C ALA A 19 7.38 -6.28 6.90
N LEU A 20 8.17 -6.82 7.84
CA LEU A 20 7.74 -7.03 9.23
C LEU A 20 7.49 -5.71 9.96
N VAL A 21 8.35 -4.71 9.77
CA VAL A 21 8.16 -3.37 10.35
C VAL A 21 6.88 -2.73 9.81
N LEU A 22 6.67 -2.74 8.50
CA LEU A 22 5.46 -2.20 7.87
C LEU A 22 4.21 -2.91 8.38
N TYR A 23 4.25 -4.25 8.48
CA TYR A 23 3.13 -5.04 9.00
C TYR A 23 2.82 -4.69 10.47
N ARG A 24 3.85 -4.54 11.32
CA ARG A 24 3.68 -4.17 12.73
C ARG A 24 3.12 -2.77 12.90
N VAL A 25 3.64 -1.78 12.15
CA VAL A 25 3.14 -0.41 12.18
C VAL A 25 1.68 -0.38 11.74
N LEU A 26 1.33 -1.07 10.65
CA LEU A 26 -0.05 -1.17 10.19
C LEU A 26 -0.96 -1.77 11.27
N ARG A 27 -0.55 -2.88 11.90
CA ARG A 27 -1.28 -3.51 13.01
C ARG A 27 -1.47 -2.56 14.19
N MET A 28 -0.42 -1.83 14.57
CA MET A 28 -0.46 -0.88 15.68
C MET A 28 -1.47 0.25 15.40
N ARG A 29 -1.47 0.80 14.18
CA ARG A 29 -2.41 1.87 13.80
C ARG A 29 -3.85 1.38 13.79
N LEU A 30 -4.12 0.21 13.18
CA LEU A 30 -5.46 -0.40 13.19
C LEU A 30 -5.97 -0.64 14.62
N LYS A 31 -5.10 -1.12 15.53
CA LYS A 31 -5.48 -1.30 16.93
C LYS A 31 -5.74 0.03 17.65
N ALA A 32 -4.95 1.06 17.36
CA ALA A 32 -5.11 2.38 17.98
C ALA A 32 -6.42 3.07 17.56
N SER A 33 -6.93 2.76 16.37
CA SER A 33 -8.22 3.26 15.86
C SER A 33 -9.41 2.35 16.20
N ASP A 34 -9.23 1.36 17.09
CA ASP A 34 -10.23 0.32 17.42
C ASP A 34 -10.81 -0.41 16.19
N ASN A 35 -10.00 -0.52 15.12
CA ASN A 35 -10.44 -1.13 13.88
C ASN A 35 -10.21 -2.66 13.92
N PRO A 36 -11.24 -3.49 13.70
CA PRO A 36 -11.14 -4.94 13.85
C PRO A 36 -10.37 -5.64 12.73
N LEU A 37 -9.96 -4.92 11.70
CA LEU A 37 -9.27 -5.50 10.55
C LEU A 37 -7.88 -6.03 10.92
N SER A 38 -7.53 -7.17 10.33
CA SER A 38 -6.14 -7.62 10.30
C SER A 38 -5.33 -6.82 9.27
N PRO A 39 -4.00 -6.71 9.42
CA PRO A 39 -3.17 -6.05 8.41
C PRO A 39 -3.27 -6.70 7.01
N THR A 40 -3.47 -8.02 6.95
CA THR A 40 -3.68 -8.73 5.66
C THR A 40 -4.98 -8.28 5.02
N ARG A 41 -6.08 -8.19 5.79
CA ARG A 41 -7.38 -7.76 5.27
C ARG A 41 -7.37 -6.30 4.85
N ALA A 42 -6.71 -5.43 5.62
CA ALA A 42 -6.50 -4.04 5.25
C ALA A 42 -5.79 -3.91 3.88
N LEU A 43 -4.73 -4.68 3.65
CA LEU A 43 -4.03 -4.69 2.35
C LEU A 43 -4.92 -5.22 1.21
N GLU A 44 -5.76 -6.22 1.45
CA GLU A 44 -6.73 -6.71 0.44
C GLU A 44 -7.74 -5.62 0.03
N ILE A 45 -8.24 -4.83 0.98
CA ILE A 45 -9.14 -3.71 0.73
C ILE A 45 -8.43 -2.61 -0.07
N ALA A 46 -7.21 -2.26 0.33
CA ALA A 46 -6.39 -1.25 -0.35
C ALA A 46 -6.02 -1.67 -1.79
N ARG A 47 -5.70 -2.94 -2.03
CA ARG A 47 -5.37 -3.48 -3.36
C ARG A 47 -6.50 -3.35 -4.39
N LYS A 48 -7.75 -3.19 -3.95
CA LYS A 48 -8.90 -2.97 -4.85
C LYS A 48 -8.96 -1.55 -5.41
N ILE A 49 -8.16 -0.63 -4.88
CA ILE A 49 -8.04 0.73 -5.41
C ILE A 49 -7.19 0.65 -6.66
N GLN A 50 -7.73 1.09 -7.78
CA GLN A 50 -7.04 1.07 -9.07
C GLN A 50 -6.77 2.50 -9.51
N PHE A 51 -5.53 2.73 -9.98
CA PHE A 51 -5.12 3.94 -10.64
C PHE A 51 -5.07 3.67 -12.15
N HIS A 52 -5.78 4.45 -12.93
CA HIS A 52 -5.86 4.34 -14.37
C HIS A 52 -5.22 5.56 -15.00
N GLN A 53 -4.29 5.35 -15.91
CA GLN A 53 -3.70 6.42 -16.73
C GLN A 53 -4.03 6.14 -18.19
N VAL A 54 -4.63 7.10 -18.87
CA VAL A 54 -5.04 7.01 -20.27
C VAL A 54 -4.29 8.07 -21.05
N LEU A 55 -3.65 7.66 -22.15
CA LEU A 55 -3.01 8.57 -23.08
C LEU A 55 -4.01 8.97 -24.16
N LEU A 56 -4.32 10.26 -24.23
CA LEU A 56 -5.21 10.84 -25.23
C LEU A 56 -4.42 11.18 -26.50
N HIS A 57 -5.15 11.30 -27.62
CA HIS A 57 -4.61 11.42 -28.98
C HIS A 57 -3.63 12.59 -29.19
N ARG A 58 -3.58 13.58 -28.28
CA ARG A 58 -2.70 14.77 -28.34
C ARG A 58 -1.55 14.78 -27.32
N ARG A 59 -1.13 13.61 -26.79
CA ARG A 59 -0.14 13.49 -25.69
C ARG A 59 -0.62 14.05 -24.35
N GLU A 60 -1.91 14.37 -24.24
CA GLU A 60 -2.52 14.65 -22.94
C GLU A 60 -2.68 13.32 -22.20
N THR A 61 -2.29 13.30 -20.93
CA THR A 61 -2.51 12.13 -20.07
C THR A 61 -3.64 12.45 -19.10
N ALA A 62 -4.67 11.61 -19.12
CA ALA A 62 -5.74 11.65 -18.13
C ALA A 62 -5.50 10.55 -17.10
N SER A 63 -5.40 10.94 -15.84
CA SER A 63 -5.24 10.02 -14.71
C SER A 63 -6.51 10.00 -13.89
N GLY A 64 -6.97 8.81 -13.51
CA GLY A 64 -8.20 8.60 -12.76
C GLY A 64 -8.01 7.54 -11.68
N LEU A 65 -8.59 7.78 -10.51
CA LEU A 65 -8.67 6.79 -9.45
C LEU A 65 -10.08 6.19 -9.44
N THR A 66 -10.21 4.88 -9.22
CA THR A 66 -11.52 4.29 -8.93
C THR A 66 -12.16 5.01 -7.75
N LYS A 67 -13.47 5.29 -7.84
CA LYS A 67 -14.22 5.91 -6.73
C LYS A 67 -14.06 5.05 -5.46
N LEU A 68 -13.40 5.62 -4.46
CA LEU A 68 -13.18 4.98 -3.17
C LEU A 68 -14.52 4.65 -2.50
N LYS A 69 -14.68 3.37 -2.12
CA LYS A 69 -15.81 2.93 -1.29
C LYS A 69 -15.67 3.46 0.14
N PRO A 70 -16.76 3.58 0.93
CA PRO A 70 -16.70 3.99 2.33
C PRO A 70 -15.67 3.18 3.14
N GLU A 71 -15.75 1.85 3.05
CA GLU A 71 -14.79 0.92 3.69
C GLU A 71 -13.31 1.25 3.37
N GLN A 72 -13.02 1.70 2.14
CA GLN A 72 -11.66 2.08 1.76
C GLN A 72 -11.27 3.43 2.38
N ARG A 73 -12.18 4.40 2.46
CA ARG A 73 -11.91 5.70 3.09
C ARG A 73 -11.66 5.54 4.59
N ASP A 74 -12.54 4.80 5.25
CA ASP A 74 -12.46 4.52 6.69
C ASP A 74 -11.16 3.80 7.03
N LEU A 75 -10.67 2.92 6.14
CA LEU A 75 -9.36 2.28 6.29
C LEU A 75 -8.21 3.31 6.30
N PHE A 76 -8.18 4.24 5.35
CA PHE A 76 -7.10 5.25 5.28
C PHE A 76 -7.12 6.18 6.50
N GLU A 77 -8.31 6.54 6.99
CA GLU A 77 -8.48 7.29 8.23
C GLU A 77 -7.97 6.49 9.45
N ALA A 78 -8.39 5.24 9.59
CA ALA A 78 -7.98 4.34 10.67
C ALA A 78 -6.46 4.16 10.76
N ILE A 79 -5.78 4.11 9.61
CA ILE A 79 -4.32 3.97 9.56
C ILE A 79 -3.59 5.32 9.52
N GLY A 80 -4.29 6.45 9.69
CA GLY A 80 -3.70 7.79 9.72
C GLY A 80 -2.93 8.14 8.45
N LEU A 81 -3.46 7.77 7.28
CA LEU A 81 -2.91 8.10 5.97
C LEU A 81 -3.94 8.90 5.15
N PRO A 82 -3.48 9.84 4.31
CA PRO A 82 -4.40 10.54 3.42
C PRO A 82 -5.02 9.57 2.42
N ALA A 83 -6.29 9.77 2.10
CA ALA A 83 -6.93 9.03 1.01
C ALA A 83 -6.18 9.25 -0.31
N PRO A 84 -6.01 8.22 -1.15
CA PRO A 84 -5.30 8.36 -2.42
C PRO A 84 -6.04 9.32 -3.35
N ALA A 85 -5.28 10.15 -4.07
CA ALA A 85 -5.79 11.14 -5.01
C ALA A 85 -5.12 10.94 -6.38
N ALA A 86 -5.88 11.12 -7.46
CA ALA A 86 -5.41 10.89 -8.83
C ALA A 86 -4.28 11.85 -9.28
N SER A 87 -4.04 12.93 -8.54
CA SER A 87 -3.02 13.95 -8.85
C SER A 87 -1.69 13.77 -8.11
N ARG A 88 -1.55 12.78 -7.21
CA ARG A 88 -0.38 12.63 -6.31
C ARG A 88 0.44 11.34 -6.50
N LEU A 89 0.48 10.79 -7.72
CA LEU A 89 1.39 9.67 -8.05
C LEU A 89 2.36 10.06 -9.16
#